data_AF-A0A8B8MGM5-F1
#
_entry.id   AF-A0A8B8MGM5-F1
#
_cell.length_a   1.000
_cell.length_b   1.000
_cell.length_c   1.000
_cell.angle_alpha   90.00
_cell.angle_beta   90.00
_cell.angle_gamma   90.00
#
_symmetry.space_group_name_H-M   'P 1'
#
loop_
_entity.id
_entity.type
_entity.pdbx_description
1 polymer ?
#
loop_
_entity_poly.entity_id
_entity_poly.type
_entity_poly.pdbx_seq_one_letter_code
_entity_poly.pdbx_strand_id
1 'polypeptide(L)'
;MMDHVIGGKFKLGRKIGSVNLQSGEEVAVKLESVKTKHPQLLYESKLYMLLQGGTGIPHLKWSGVEGDYNAMVIDLLGPSLEDLFNFCNRKFSLKTVLMLADQLINRVEYMHSRGFLHRDIKPDNFLMGLGRKANQVYIIDYGLAKKYRDLQTHKHIPYRENKNLTGTARYASVNTHLGVEQSRRDDLESLGYVLMYFLRGSLPWQGLRAGTKKQKYEKISEKKMLTPIEVLCKSYPSEFTSYFHYCRSLRFEDKPDYSYLKRLFRDLFIREGCQYDYVFDWTALKYSLIGSNSRARPSDKPALNPRPSGERLQRPSVGQEIRERLSGAVEAFQRKNGSGHGLHNDHSRHRSSDDQPDSDRARSSSRNGSASKRPVTSSSRPSASGEPSESRSSRLVSSSGRLSTTQRIQPGFESKSPFTRAAGTRGGRDDALRSFELLSIGTGKRK
;
A
#
# COMPACT_ATOMS: atom_id res chain seq x y z
N MET A 1 11.66 -14.45 31.86
CA MET A 1 11.47 -13.69 30.60
C MET A 1 12.56 -12.64 30.63
N MET A 2 13.61 -12.75 29.82
CA MET A 2 14.75 -11.82 29.93
C MET A 2 14.35 -10.44 29.39
N ASP A 3 14.66 -9.41 30.15
CA ASP A 3 14.40 -8.01 29.80
C ASP A 3 15.37 -7.53 28.72
N HIS A 4 15.13 -7.93 27.47
CA HIS A 4 15.92 -7.45 26.33
C HIS A 4 15.52 -6.01 26.00
N VAL A 5 16.48 -5.09 26.18
CA VAL A 5 16.37 -3.67 25.86
C VAL A 5 17.23 -3.39 24.63
N ILE A 6 16.60 -2.92 23.56
CA ILE A 6 17.24 -2.66 22.26
C ILE A 6 17.63 -1.18 22.18
N GLY A 7 18.82 -0.89 21.67
CA GLY A 7 19.38 0.46 21.54
C GLY A 7 19.48 1.20 22.88
N GLY A 8 19.55 0.48 23.99
CA GLY A 8 19.49 1.02 25.36
C GLY A 8 18.17 1.71 25.73
N LYS A 9 17.13 1.66 24.89
CA LYS A 9 15.90 2.47 25.04
C LYS A 9 14.59 1.72 24.86
N PHE A 10 14.55 0.60 24.14
CA PHE A 10 13.29 -0.06 23.76
C PHE A 10 13.18 -1.45 24.40
N LYS A 11 12.30 -1.61 25.38
CA LYS A 11 12.07 -2.91 26.04
C LYS A 11 11.05 -3.75 25.28
N LEU A 12 11.43 -4.97 24.92
CA LEU A 12 10.58 -5.89 24.16
C LEU A 12 9.32 -6.25 24.97
N GLY A 13 8.14 -6.00 24.39
CA GLY A 13 6.83 -6.19 25.04
C GLY A 13 6.07 -7.41 24.50
N ARG A 14 4.73 -7.31 24.44
CA ARG A 14 3.89 -8.36 23.85
C ARG A 14 4.12 -8.45 22.33
N LYS A 15 4.63 -9.60 21.85
CA LYS A 15 4.68 -10.20 20.49
C LYS A 15 4.94 -9.35 19.23
N ILE A 16 4.48 -8.10 19.15
CA ILE A 16 4.59 -7.18 18.00
C ILE A 16 5.02 -5.76 18.48
N GLY A 17 4.79 -5.40 19.73
CA GLY A 17 5.13 -4.08 20.30
C GLY A 17 6.26 -4.12 21.33
N SER A 18 7.11 -3.10 21.30
CA SER A 18 8.06 -2.75 22.37
C SER A 18 7.68 -1.40 22.97
N VAL A 19 8.18 -1.09 24.18
CA VAL A 19 7.95 0.21 24.82
C VAL A 19 9.26 0.97 24.90
N ASN A 20 9.27 2.22 24.44
CA ASN A 20 10.35 3.16 24.70
C ASN A 20 10.35 3.51 26.19
N LEU A 21 11.42 3.13 26.89
CA LEU A 21 11.57 3.30 28.33
C LEU A 21 11.64 4.78 28.77
N GLN A 22 12.00 5.70 27.87
CA GLN A 22 12.13 7.13 28.17
C GLN A 22 10.81 7.89 27.97
N SER A 23 10.00 7.52 26.97
CA SER A 23 8.76 8.24 26.62
C SER A 23 7.47 7.47 26.90
N GLY A 24 7.54 6.19 27.27
CA GLY A 24 6.38 5.30 27.36
C GLY A 24 5.74 4.96 26.00
N GLU A 25 6.34 5.40 24.89
CA GLU A 25 5.78 5.21 23.54
C GLU A 25 5.87 3.74 23.11
N GLU A 26 4.76 3.17 22.64
CA GLU A 26 4.76 1.86 22.00
C GLU A 26 5.28 1.95 20.55
N VAL A 27 6.21 1.08 20.21
CA VAL A 27 6.92 1.05 18.91
C VAL A 27 6.88 -0.36 18.31
N ALA A 28 6.96 -0.45 16.98
CA ALA A 28 7.16 -1.73 16.31
C ALA A 28 8.66 -2.00 16.15
N VAL A 29 9.08 -3.26 16.38
CA VAL A 29 10.48 -3.68 16.27
C VAL A 29 10.59 -4.87 15.32
N LYS A 30 11.40 -4.72 14.28
CA LYS A 30 11.78 -5.80 13.35
C LYS A 30 13.19 -6.26 13.72
N LEU A 31 13.35 -7.57 13.90
CA LEU A 31 14.63 -8.21 14.21
C LEU A 31 15.00 -9.18 13.08
N GLU A 32 16.26 -9.18 12.70
CA GLU A 32 16.85 -10.08 11.71
C GLU A 32 18.16 -10.62 12.28
N SER A 33 18.36 -11.94 12.31
CA SER A 33 19.63 -12.48 12.83
C SER A 33 20.79 -12.08 11.92
N VAL A 34 21.90 -11.61 12.51
CA VAL A 34 23.14 -11.25 11.76
C VAL A 34 23.71 -12.43 10.97
N LYS A 35 23.31 -13.67 11.30
CA LYS A 35 23.73 -14.93 10.66
C LYS A 35 22.83 -15.33 9.47
N THR A 36 21.87 -14.48 9.06
CA THR A 36 20.99 -14.77 7.92
C THR A 36 21.76 -14.81 6.59
N LYS A 37 21.38 -15.74 5.69
CA LYS A 37 21.99 -15.86 4.35
C LYS A 37 21.64 -14.69 3.42
N HIS A 38 20.54 -13.99 3.69
CA HIS A 38 20.00 -12.94 2.83
C HIS A 38 19.55 -11.74 3.69
N PRO A 39 20.49 -10.93 4.20
CA PRO A 39 20.17 -9.78 5.05
C PRO A 39 19.48 -8.68 4.24
N GLN A 40 18.39 -8.15 4.77
CA GLN A 40 17.54 -7.13 4.16
C GLN A 40 17.32 -5.93 5.10
N LEU A 41 17.39 -6.11 6.42
CA LEU A 41 16.93 -5.10 7.38
C LEU A 41 17.77 -3.80 7.35
N LEU A 42 19.07 -3.90 7.09
CA LEU A 42 19.94 -2.73 6.90
C LEU A 42 19.61 -1.95 5.61
N TYR A 43 19.18 -2.64 4.55
CA TYR A 43 18.75 -2.00 3.31
C TYR A 43 17.39 -1.31 3.52
N GLU A 44 16.46 -2.01 4.16
CA GLU A 44 15.13 -1.51 4.48
C GLU A 44 15.16 -0.25 5.37
N SER A 45 15.98 -0.23 6.44
CA SER A 45 16.14 0.96 7.30
C SER A 45 16.67 2.19 6.52
N LYS A 46 17.62 2.00 5.61
CA LYS A 46 18.09 3.09 4.73
C LYS A 46 16.99 3.62 3.81
N LEU A 47 16.06 2.77 3.37
CA LEU A 47 14.88 3.22 2.62
C LEU A 47 13.88 3.96 3.50
N TYR A 48 13.58 3.50 4.71
CA TYR A 48 12.75 4.26 5.66
C TYR A 48 13.32 5.66 5.91
N MET A 49 14.65 5.78 6.06
CA MET A 49 15.31 7.08 6.21
C MET A 49 15.14 7.99 4.97
N LEU A 50 15.23 7.43 3.75
CA LEU A 50 15.08 8.18 2.50
C LEU A 50 13.61 8.53 2.17
N LEU A 51 12.65 7.75 2.65
CA LEU A 51 11.21 7.92 2.45
C LEU A 51 10.52 8.70 3.58
N GLN A 52 11.21 9.00 4.67
CA GLN A 52 10.63 9.70 5.83
C GLN A 52 10.12 11.10 5.46
N GLY A 53 9.06 11.54 6.13
CA GLY A 53 8.32 12.75 5.79
C GLY A 53 7.23 12.56 4.72
N GLY A 54 7.18 11.40 4.05
CA GLY A 54 6.08 11.02 3.16
C GLY A 54 4.79 10.67 3.91
N THR A 55 3.64 11.10 3.37
CA THR A 55 2.32 10.73 3.92
C THR A 55 2.10 9.22 3.86
N GLY A 56 1.92 8.60 5.03
CA GLY A 56 1.79 7.15 5.16
C GLY A 56 3.10 6.37 5.08
N ILE A 57 4.23 7.03 5.35
CA ILE A 57 5.50 6.37 5.65
C ILE A 57 5.69 6.39 7.19
N PRO A 58 5.93 5.25 7.84
CA PRO A 58 6.30 5.20 9.27
C PRO A 58 7.64 5.88 9.53
N HIS A 59 7.79 6.54 10.68
CA HIS A 59 9.09 7.10 11.07
C HIS A 59 10.03 5.98 11.53
N LEU A 60 11.29 6.05 11.07
CA LEU A 60 12.38 5.27 11.62
C LEU A 60 12.87 5.96 12.90
N LYS A 61 12.72 5.27 14.03
CA LYS A 61 13.13 5.78 15.35
C LYS A 61 14.57 5.39 15.68
N TRP A 62 14.98 4.18 15.28
CA TRP A 62 16.34 3.67 15.49
C TRP A 62 16.63 2.47 14.56
N SER A 63 17.88 2.27 14.18
CA SER A 63 18.35 1.03 13.57
C SER A 63 19.81 0.78 13.92
N GLY A 64 20.18 -0.47 14.16
CA GLY A 64 21.53 -0.86 14.55
C GLY A 64 21.68 -2.38 14.71
N VAL A 65 22.79 -2.79 15.31
CA VAL A 65 23.03 -4.19 15.72
C VAL A 65 22.89 -4.27 17.23
N GLU A 66 22.13 -5.25 17.70
CA GLU A 66 21.90 -5.55 19.12
C GLU A 66 22.13 -7.04 19.36
N GLY A 67 23.27 -7.40 19.96
CA GLY A 67 23.71 -8.78 20.10
C GLY A 67 23.78 -9.53 18.75
N ASP A 68 23.10 -10.67 18.67
CA ASP A 68 23.04 -11.54 17.48
C ASP A 68 22.03 -11.06 16.40
N TYR A 69 21.49 -9.84 16.52
CA TYR A 69 20.43 -9.31 15.64
C TYR A 69 20.76 -7.94 15.04
N ASN A 70 20.52 -7.79 13.74
CA ASN A 70 20.15 -6.50 13.17
C ASN A 70 18.75 -6.15 13.71
N ALA A 71 18.56 -4.90 14.11
CA ALA A 71 17.32 -4.44 14.72
C ALA A 71 16.89 -3.07 14.14
N MET A 72 15.59 -2.91 13.89
CA MET A 72 14.98 -1.70 13.34
C MET A 72 13.71 -1.37 14.13
N VAL A 73 13.62 -0.13 14.61
CA VAL A 73 12.51 0.38 15.43
C VAL A 73 11.78 1.47 14.65
N ILE A 74 10.48 1.27 14.44
CA ILE A 74 9.60 2.19 13.69
C ILE A 74 8.33 2.51 14.48
N ASP A 75 7.55 3.49 14.01
CA ASP A 75 6.21 3.76 14.54
C ASP A 75 5.36 2.47 14.63
N LEU A 76 4.69 2.26 15.76
CA LEU A 76 3.66 1.23 15.85
C LEU A 76 2.42 1.67 15.06
N LEU A 77 1.91 0.77 14.22
CA LEU A 77 0.72 0.98 13.39
C LEU A 77 -0.45 0.10 13.86
N GLY A 78 -1.61 0.34 13.27
CA GLY A 78 -2.81 -0.49 13.43
C GLY A 78 -2.77 -1.76 12.56
N PRO A 79 -3.91 -2.46 12.45
CA PRO A 79 -4.01 -3.71 11.68
C PRO A 79 -3.74 -3.50 10.18
N SER A 80 -3.31 -4.57 9.51
CA SER A 80 -3.15 -4.59 8.06
C SER A 80 -4.49 -4.61 7.34
N LEU A 81 -4.48 -4.32 6.03
CA LEU A 81 -5.69 -4.46 5.22
C LEU A 81 -6.11 -5.93 5.07
N GLU A 82 -5.22 -6.93 5.19
CA GLU A 82 -5.64 -8.35 5.26
C GLU A 82 -6.35 -8.65 6.59
N ASP A 83 -5.87 -8.11 7.71
CA ASP A 83 -6.52 -8.31 9.02
C ASP A 83 -7.93 -7.69 9.04
N LEU A 84 -8.04 -6.45 8.53
CA LEU A 84 -9.32 -5.74 8.40
C LEU A 84 -10.25 -6.41 7.38
N PHE A 85 -9.69 -7.01 6.33
CA PHE A 85 -10.45 -7.78 5.36
C PHE A 85 -11.04 -9.05 5.98
N ASN A 86 -10.25 -9.78 6.77
CA ASN A 86 -10.75 -10.93 7.54
C ASN A 86 -11.79 -10.51 8.59
N PHE A 87 -11.61 -9.36 9.25
CA PHE A 87 -12.62 -8.77 10.16
C PHE A 87 -13.96 -8.47 9.46
N CYS A 88 -13.91 -8.00 8.20
CA CYS A 88 -15.10 -7.70 7.39
C CYS A 88 -15.60 -8.93 6.61
N ASN A 89 -15.45 -10.14 7.15
CA ASN A 89 -15.88 -11.40 6.54
C ASN A 89 -15.34 -11.63 5.11
N ARG A 90 -14.13 -11.13 4.82
CA ARG A 90 -13.41 -11.29 3.55
C ARG A 90 -14.16 -10.72 2.34
N LYS A 91 -14.85 -9.59 2.51
CA LYS A 91 -15.34 -8.77 1.39
C LYS A 91 -15.43 -7.31 1.83
N PHE A 92 -14.94 -6.39 1.02
CA PHE A 92 -15.17 -4.95 1.25
C PHE A 92 -16.28 -4.41 0.33
N SER A 93 -16.97 -3.38 0.80
CA SER A 93 -17.90 -2.57 0.00
C SER A 93 -17.16 -1.77 -1.07
N LEU A 94 -17.88 -1.38 -2.13
CA LEU A 94 -17.32 -0.52 -3.17
C LEU A 94 -16.81 0.80 -2.58
N LYS A 95 -17.58 1.44 -1.69
CA LYS A 95 -17.18 2.67 -0.96
C LYS A 95 -15.81 2.50 -0.27
N THR A 96 -15.64 1.43 0.51
CA THR A 96 -14.38 1.14 1.21
C THR A 96 -13.22 0.93 0.23
N VAL A 97 -13.42 0.17 -0.85
CA VAL A 97 -12.36 -0.08 -1.85
C VAL A 97 -11.97 1.19 -2.61
N LEU A 98 -12.92 2.07 -2.95
CA LEU A 98 -12.63 3.33 -3.63
C LEU A 98 -11.90 4.35 -2.73
N MET A 99 -12.28 4.47 -1.44
CA MET A 99 -11.53 5.28 -0.48
C MET A 99 -10.11 4.76 -0.25
N LEU A 100 -9.94 3.43 -0.24
CA LEU A 100 -8.61 2.81 -0.19
C LEU A 100 -7.81 3.05 -1.48
N ALA A 101 -8.43 2.91 -2.65
CA ALA A 101 -7.74 3.02 -3.94
C ALA A 101 -7.00 4.37 -4.11
N ASP A 102 -7.63 5.49 -3.74
CA ASP A 102 -6.98 6.80 -3.74
C ASP A 102 -5.71 6.81 -2.86
N GLN A 103 -5.83 6.39 -1.60
CA GLN A 103 -4.69 6.39 -0.68
C GLN A 103 -3.57 5.44 -1.14
N LEU A 104 -3.93 4.24 -1.62
CA LEU A 104 -2.99 3.21 -2.07
C LEU A 104 -2.22 3.66 -3.32
N ILE A 105 -2.89 4.26 -4.31
CA ILE A 105 -2.20 4.85 -5.48
C ILE A 105 -1.27 5.97 -5.02
N ASN A 106 -1.69 6.84 -4.09
CA ASN A 106 -0.83 7.90 -3.53
C ASN A 106 0.42 7.32 -2.80
N ARG A 107 0.35 6.15 -2.14
CA ARG A 107 1.55 5.50 -1.54
C ARG A 107 2.52 4.99 -2.60
N VAL A 108 2.00 4.32 -3.62
CA VAL A 108 2.81 3.77 -4.73
C VAL A 108 3.45 4.90 -5.54
N GLU A 109 2.68 5.95 -5.85
CA GLU A 109 3.18 7.18 -6.51
C GLU A 109 4.29 7.85 -5.69
N TYR A 110 4.13 7.98 -4.37
CA TYR A 110 5.16 8.56 -3.52
C TYR A 110 6.47 7.76 -3.60
N MET A 111 6.42 6.44 -3.45
CA MET A 111 7.61 5.59 -3.55
C MET A 111 8.29 5.69 -4.92
N HIS A 112 7.48 5.67 -5.99
CA HIS A 112 7.97 5.87 -7.36
C HIS A 112 8.60 7.26 -7.55
N SER A 113 8.03 8.31 -6.97
CA SER A 113 8.61 9.67 -7.02
C SER A 113 10.02 9.71 -6.41
N ARG A 114 10.25 8.97 -5.32
CA ARG A 114 11.54 8.82 -4.64
C ARG A 114 12.52 7.88 -5.38
N GLY A 115 12.12 7.29 -6.51
CA GLY A 115 12.98 6.51 -7.40
C GLY A 115 13.02 5.00 -7.12
N PHE A 116 12.13 4.50 -6.27
CA PHE A 116 12.09 3.08 -5.86
C PHE A 116 10.76 2.42 -6.23
N LEU A 117 10.80 1.12 -6.51
CA LEU A 117 9.65 0.23 -6.64
C LEU A 117 9.45 -0.54 -5.33
N HIS A 118 8.22 -0.98 -5.06
CA HIS A 118 7.93 -1.82 -3.90
C HIS A 118 8.20 -3.30 -4.18
N ARG A 119 7.75 -3.81 -5.33
CA ARG A 119 7.87 -5.21 -5.79
C ARG A 119 7.19 -6.29 -4.93
N ASP A 120 6.44 -5.90 -3.91
CA ASP A 120 5.60 -6.79 -3.10
C ASP A 120 4.34 -6.08 -2.59
N ILE A 121 3.59 -5.52 -3.53
CA ILE A 121 2.28 -4.90 -3.27
C ILE A 121 1.28 -6.01 -2.88
N LYS A 122 0.92 -6.04 -1.60
CA LYS A 122 -0.02 -7.01 -1.00
C LYS A 122 -0.79 -6.40 0.17
N PRO A 123 -2.00 -6.88 0.53
CA PRO A 123 -2.80 -6.32 1.62
C PRO A 123 -2.09 -6.26 2.98
N ASP A 124 -1.23 -7.24 3.26
CA ASP A 124 -0.45 -7.32 4.51
C ASP A 124 0.56 -6.17 4.66
N ASN A 125 1.02 -5.58 3.54
CA ASN A 125 2.00 -4.49 3.52
C ASN A 125 1.35 -3.10 3.59
N PHE A 126 0.02 -3.03 3.72
CA PHE A 126 -0.72 -1.79 3.95
C PHE A 126 -1.41 -1.85 5.30
N LEU A 127 -1.09 -0.91 6.19
CA LEU A 127 -1.61 -0.87 7.57
C LEU A 127 -2.35 0.44 7.81
N MET A 128 -3.38 0.43 8.65
CA MET A 128 -4.00 1.69 9.10
C MET A 128 -3.15 2.34 10.19
N GLY A 129 -3.18 3.67 10.30
CA GLY A 129 -2.57 4.37 11.44
C GLY A 129 -3.30 4.11 12.77
N LEU A 130 -2.71 4.60 13.85
CA LEU A 130 -3.32 4.60 15.19
C LEU A 130 -3.87 5.98 15.57
N GLY A 131 -4.83 5.98 16.49
CA GLY A 131 -5.38 7.20 17.10
C GLY A 131 -5.91 8.21 16.07
N ARG A 132 -5.41 9.45 16.12
CA ARG A 132 -5.75 10.53 15.18
C ARG A 132 -5.41 10.23 13.71
N LYS A 133 -4.61 9.20 13.41
CA LYS A 133 -4.26 8.77 12.06
C LYS A 133 -4.98 7.48 11.63
N ALA A 134 -6.04 7.08 12.33
CA ALA A 134 -6.80 5.84 12.07
C ALA A 134 -7.45 5.74 10.68
N ASN A 135 -7.65 6.86 9.99
CA ASN A 135 -8.15 6.94 8.62
C ASN A 135 -7.03 6.93 7.55
N GLN A 136 -5.77 7.02 7.96
CA GLN A 136 -4.62 7.07 7.06
C GLN A 136 -4.04 5.68 6.83
N VAL A 137 -3.96 5.26 5.56
CA VAL A 137 -3.22 4.06 5.15
C VAL A 137 -1.70 4.35 5.18
N TYR A 138 -0.91 3.38 5.60
CA TYR A 138 0.55 3.36 5.55
C TYR A 138 1.03 2.21 4.66
N ILE A 139 2.23 2.33 4.09
CA ILE A 139 2.90 1.26 3.32
C ILE A 139 4.19 0.84 4.05
N ILE A 140 4.43 -0.46 4.17
CA ILE A 140 5.56 -1.04 4.93
C ILE A 140 6.27 -2.17 4.16
N ASP A 141 7.36 -2.67 4.74
CA ASP A 141 8.14 -3.85 4.27
C ASP A 141 8.87 -3.62 2.95
N TYR A 142 9.88 -2.73 3.00
CA TYR A 142 10.72 -2.39 1.84
C TYR A 142 11.88 -3.38 1.61
N GLY A 143 11.89 -4.55 2.28
CA GLY A 143 12.94 -5.57 2.12
C GLY A 143 13.10 -6.09 0.69
N LEU A 144 12.03 -6.05 -0.11
CA LEU A 144 12.03 -6.37 -1.54
C LEU A 144 12.05 -5.15 -2.46
N ALA A 145 12.15 -3.92 -1.95
CA ALA A 145 12.18 -2.72 -2.78
C ALA A 145 13.41 -2.66 -3.70
N LYS A 146 13.38 -1.78 -4.72
CA LYS A 146 14.51 -1.60 -5.66
C LYS A 146 14.51 -0.23 -6.34
N LYS A 147 15.68 0.39 -6.47
CA LYS A 147 15.90 1.61 -7.28
C LYS A 147 15.65 1.30 -8.76
N TYR A 148 14.70 1.98 -9.41
CA TYR A 148 14.37 1.77 -10.84
C TYR A 148 14.86 2.89 -11.76
N ARG A 149 15.29 4.02 -11.20
CA ARG A 149 15.91 5.09 -11.94
C ARG A 149 17.03 5.70 -11.13
N ASP A 150 17.97 6.34 -11.81
CA ASP A 150 18.90 7.17 -11.10
C ASP A 150 18.23 8.39 -10.42
N LEU A 151 18.74 8.82 -9.27
CA LEU A 151 18.14 9.89 -8.48
C LEU A 151 18.53 11.28 -8.98
N GLN A 152 19.68 11.41 -9.67
CA GLN A 152 20.15 12.69 -10.24
C GLN A 152 19.78 12.80 -11.71
N THR A 153 20.14 11.80 -12.52
CA THR A 153 19.93 11.82 -13.98
C THR A 153 18.55 11.32 -14.42
N HIS A 154 17.78 10.72 -13.51
CA HIS A 154 16.48 10.08 -13.78
C HIS A 154 16.46 8.98 -14.85
N LYS A 155 17.63 8.57 -15.36
CA LYS A 155 17.79 7.45 -16.29
C LYS A 155 17.21 6.17 -15.70
N HIS A 156 16.31 5.52 -16.43
CA HIS A 156 15.67 4.27 -16.02
C HIS A 156 16.68 3.10 -15.99
N ILE A 157 16.41 2.07 -15.18
CA ILE A 157 17.13 0.80 -15.27
C ILE A 157 16.88 0.16 -16.64
N PRO A 158 17.86 -0.54 -17.25
CA PRO A 158 17.65 -1.20 -18.53
C PRO A 158 16.67 -2.36 -18.39
N TYR A 159 15.92 -2.63 -19.46
CA TYR A 159 15.08 -3.81 -19.61
C TYR A 159 15.91 -5.09 -19.47
N ARG A 160 15.36 -6.09 -18.77
CA ARG A 160 15.98 -7.42 -18.59
C ARG A 160 14.91 -8.48 -18.45
N GLU A 161 15.22 -9.70 -18.90
CA GLU A 161 14.37 -10.88 -18.77
C GLU A 161 15.08 -11.95 -17.92
N ASN A 162 14.54 -13.18 -17.90
CA ASN A 162 15.08 -14.33 -17.17
C ASN A 162 15.26 -14.07 -15.65
N LYS A 163 14.35 -13.28 -15.06
CA LYS A 163 14.28 -13.02 -13.63
C LYS A 163 13.49 -14.10 -12.90
N ASN A 164 13.96 -14.43 -11.69
CA ASN A 164 13.16 -15.17 -10.73
C ASN A 164 12.01 -14.29 -10.21
N LEU A 165 10.83 -14.90 -10.06
CA LEU A 165 9.66 -14.25 -9.45
C LEU A 165 10.03 -13.69 -8.07
N THR A 166 9.85 -12.38 -7.91
CA THR A 166 10.07 -11.63 -6.67
C THR A 166 8.73 -11.11 -6.16
N GLY A 167 8.51 -11.20 -4.85
CA GLY A 167 7.25 -10.82 -4.21
C GLY A 167 6.18 -11.93 -4.24
N THR A 168 4.96 -11.57 -3.88
CA THR A 168 3.86 -12.50 -3.64
C THR A 168 3.16 -12.88 -4.95
N ALA A 169 3.39 -14.10 -5.45
CA ALA A 169 2.86 -14.62 -6.73
C ALA A 169 1.35 -14.38 -6.98
N ARG A 170 0.53 -14.36 -5.91
CA ARG A 170 -0.91 -14.05 -5.96
C ARG A 170 -1.17 -12.65 -6.54
N TYR A 171 -0.36 -11.66 -6.16
CA TYR A 171 -0.53 -10.25 -6.56
C TYR A 171 0.47 -9.80 -7.63
N ALA A 172 1.61 -10.48 -7.83
CA ALA A 172 2.60 -10.14 -8.86
C ALA A 172 2.02 -9.95 -10.28
N SER A 173 2.55 -9.00 -11.06
CA SER A 173 2.14 -8.74 -12.45
C SER A 173 2.35 -9.94 -13.37
N VAL A 174 1.67 -9.96 -14.54
CA VAL A 174 1.93 -10.97 -15.58
C VAL A 174 3.39 -10.94 -16.03
N ASN A 175 3.96 -9.75 -16.26
CA ASN A 175 5.38 -9.59 -16.63
C ASN A 175 6.33 -10.21 -15.59
N THR A 176 6.02 -10.08 -14.29
CA THR A 176 6.80 -10.69 -13.20
C THR A 176 6.81 -12.22 -13.28
N HIS A 177 5.68 -12.83 -13.65
CA HIS A 177 5.60 -14.27 -13.87
C HIS A 177 6.34 -14.72 -15.14
N LEU A 178 6.41 -13.88 -16.17
CA LEU A 178 7.19 -14.08 -17.39
C LEU A 178 8.71 -13.81 -17.19
N GLY A 179 9.16 -13.52 -15.97
CA GLY A 179 10.57 -13.29 -15.68
C GLY A 179 11.11 -11.95 -16.22
N VAL A 180 10.24 -10.99 -16.54
CA VAL A 180 10.65 -9.64 -16.90
C VAL A 180 11.03 -8.86 -15.63
N GLU A 181 12.06 -8.03 -15.70
CA GLU A 181 12.43 -7.08 -14.65
C GLU A 181 11.24 -6.15 -14.35
N GLN A 182 10.95 -5.92 -13.07
CA GLN A 182 9.81 -5.11 -12.66
C GLN A 182 10.08 -3.61 -12.85
N SER A 183 9.05 -2.86 -13.23
CA SER A 183 9.01 -1.41 -13.26
C SER A 183 7.72 -0.85 -12.61
N ARG A 184 7.48 0.45 -12.75
CA ARG A 184 6.35 1.14 -12.11
C ARG A 184 4.98 0.57 -12.46
N ARG A 185 4.83 0.05 -13.69
CA ARG A 185 3.59 -0.59 -14.15
C ARG A 185 3.26 -1.87 -13.37
N ASP A 186 4.28 -2.57 -12.88
CA ASP A 186 4.11 -3.87 -12.22
C ASP A 186 3.62 -3.72 -10.77
N ASP A 187 4.06 -2.68 -10.05
CA ASP A 187 3.48 -2.30 -8.76
C ASP A 187 1.99 -1.88 -8.92
N LEU A 188 1.66 -1.15 -10.00
CA LEU A 188 0.29 -0.71 -10.28
C LEU A 188 -0.64 -1.85 -10.72
N GLU A 189 -0.18 -2.77 -11.59
CA GLU A 189 -0.95 -3.97 -11.94
C GLU A 189 -1.19 -4.83 -10.69
N SER A 190 -0.18 -4.96 -9.82
CA SER A 190 -0.28 -5.67 -8.54
C SER A 190 -1.32 -5.01 -7.61
N LEU A 191 -1.35 -3.67 -7.54
CA LEU A 191 -2.38 -2.93 -6.82
C LEU A 191 -3.78 -3.18 -7.39
N GLY A 192 -3.93 -3.27 -8.71
CA GLY A 192 -5.19 -3.65 -9.36
C GLY A 192 -5.70 -5.01 -8.87
N TYR A 193 -4.82 -6.02 -8.79
CA TYR A 193 -5.19 -7.32 -8.25
C TYR A 193 -5.54 -7.28 -6.76
N VAL A 194 -4.94 -6.38 -5.97
CA VAL A 194 -5.30 -6.13 -4.57
C VAL A 194 -6.71 -5.52 -4.45
N LEU A 195 -7.05 -4.53 -5.26
CA LEU A 195 -8.40 -3.92 -5.27
C LEU A 195 -9.47 -4.95 -5.67
N MET A 196 -9.22 -5.75 -6.73
CA MET A 196 -10.15 -6.81 -7.13
C MET A 196 -10.25 -7.93 -6.10
N TYR A 197 -9.18 -8.26 -5.38
CA TYR A 197 -9.21 -9.22 -4.29
C TYR A 197 -10.17 -8.76 -3.17
N PHE A 198 -10.13 -7.48 -2.80
CA PHE A 198 -11.03 -6.92 -1.78
C PHE A 198 -12.51 -6.93 -2.21
N LEU A 199 -12.80 -6.58 -3.46
CA LEU A 199 -14.18 -6.59 -3.98
C LEU A 199 -14.76 -8.01 -4.12
N ARG A 200 -13.92 -8.97 -4.57
CA ARG A 200 -14.36 -10.33 -4.94
C ARG A 200 -14.31 -11.34 -3.80
N GLY A 201 -13.60 -11.05 -2.71
CA GLY A 201 -13.28 -12.03 -1.66
C GLY A 201 -12.12 -12.98 -2.00
N SER A 202 -11.94 -13.26 -3.29
CA SER A 202 -10.84 -14.07 -3.84
C SER A 202 -10.57 -13.78 -5.33
N LEU A 203 -9.34 -14.07 -5.74
CA LEU A 203 -8.87 -14.02 -7.13
C LEU A 203 -8.96 -15.42 -7.79
N PRO A 204 -9.24 -15.52 -9.11
CA PRO A 204 -9.45 -16.79 -9.83
C PRO A 204 -8.29 -17.79 -9.83
N TRP A 205 -7.10 -17.38 -9.40
CA TRP A 205 -5.88 -18.18 -9.29
C TRP A 205 -5.52 -18.55 -7.83
N GLN A 206 -6.45 -18.39 -6.88
CA GLN A 206 -6.32 -18.92 -5.52
C GLN A 206 -6.72 -20.40 -5.45
N GLY A 207 -6.25 -21.12 -4.42
CA GLY A 207 -6.61 -22.52 -4.18
C GLY A 207 -5.99 -23.57 -5.11
N LEU A 208 -5.25 -23.15 -6.14
CA LEU A 208 -4.65 -24.06 -7.13
C LEU A 208 -3.70 -25.08 -6.48
N ARG A 209 -3.96 -26.37 -6.77
CA ARG A 209 -3.18 -27.52 -6.29
C ARG A 209 -2.00 -27.83 -7.23
N ALA A 210 -0.82 -28.06 -6.66
CA ALA A 210 0.41 -28.40 -7.36
C ALA A 210 1.32 -29.20 -6.42
N GLY A 211 2.22 -30.04 -6.97
CA GLY A 211 3.15 -30.84 -6.18
C GLY A 211 4.33 -30.04 -5.63
N THR A 212 4.77 -29.00 -6.34
CA THR A 212 5.88 -28.13 -5.93
C THR A 212 5.51 -26.64 -5.93
N LYS A 213 6.31 -25.81 -5.23
CA LYS A 213 6.16 -24.34 -5.26
C LYS A 213 6.29 -23.79 -6.69
N LYS A 214 7.23 -24.32 -7.49
CA LYS A 214 7.45 -23.93 -8.91
C LYS A 214 6.21 -24.18 -9.76
N GLN A 215 5.69 -25.42 -9.73
CA GLN A 215 4.44 -25.79 -10.41
C GLN A 215 3.24 -24.94 -9.95
N LYS A 216 3.21 -24.53 -8.68
CA LYS A 216 2.16 -23.64 -8.17
C LYS A 216 2.23 -22.25 -8.78
N TYR A 217 3.45 -21.71 -8.98
CA TYR A 217 3.65 -20.41 -9.61
C TYR A 217 3.35 -20.47 -11.12
N GLU A 218 3.78 -21.52 -11.80
CA GLU A 218 3.44 -21.81 -13.21
C GLU A 218 1.91 -21.82 -13.42
N LYS A 219 1.16 -22.59 -12.61
CA LYS A 219 -0.32 -22.60 -12.67
C LYS A 219 -0.98 -21.26 -12.34
N ILE A 220 -0.39 -20.44 -11.46
CA ILE A 220 -0.88 -19.09 -11.18
C ILE A 220 -0.64 -18.17 -12.39
N SER A 221 0.53 -18.26 -13.02
CA SER A 221 0.88 -17.52 -14.24
C SER A 221 -0.09 -17.86 -15.38
N GLU A 222 -0.23 -19.15 -15.70
CA GLU A 222 -1.18 -19.65 -16.71
C GLU A 222 -2.59 -19.13 -16.45
N LYS A 223 -3.08 -19.28 -15.20
CA LYS A 223 -4.45 -18.84 -14.86
C LYS A 223 -4.62 -17.32 -14.93
N LYS A 224 -3.58 -16.52 -14.68
CA LYS A 224 -3.59 -15.06 -14.88
C LYS A 224 -3.65 -14.68 -16.36
N MET A 225 -2.87 -15.34 -17.20
CA MET A 225 -2.86 -15.09 -18.66
C MET A 225 -4.17 -15.53 -19.31
N LEU A 226 -4.72 -16.68 -18.89
CA LEU A 226 -5.98 -17.24 -19.39
C LEU A 226 -7.24 -16.59 -18.78
N THR A 227 -7.12 -15.56 -17.95
CA THR A 227 -8.27 -14.80 -17.42
C THR A 227 -8.26 -13.39 -18.02
N PRO A 228 -9.11 -13.10 -19.03
CA PRO A 228 -9.28 -11.75 -19.55
C PRO A 228 -9.67 -10.75 -18.45
N ILE A 229 -9.31 -9.48 -18.61
CA ILE A 229 -9.60 -8.44 -17.62
C ILE A 229 -11.12 -8.26 -17.45
N GLU A 230 -11.86 -8.38 -18.54
CA GLU A 230 -13.33 -8.33 -18.61
C GLU A 230 -13.96 -9.47 -17.78
N VAL A 231 -13.31 -10.64 -17.72
CA VAL A 231 -13.75 -11.79 -16.93
C VAL A 231 -13.37 -11.61 -15.45
N LEU A 232 -12.19 -11.06 -15.16
CA LEU A 232 -11.76 -10.72 -13.80
C LEU A 232 -12.66 -9.64 -13.17
N CYS A 233 -13.02 -8.63 -13.95
CA CYS A 233 -13.80 -7.45 -13.52
C CYS A 233 -15.30 -7.58 -13.80
N LYS A 234 -15.77 -8.74 -14.32
CA LYS A 234 -17.19 -8.98 -14.59
C LYS A 234 -18.05 -8.71 -13.35
N SER A 235 -19.13 -7.94 -13.55
CA SER A 235 -20.06 -7.50 -12.50
C SER A 235 -19.49 -6.51 -11.47
N TYR A 236 -18.38 -5.83 -11.80
CA TYR A 236 -17.87 -4.66 -11.09
C TYR A 236 -17.80 -3.45 -12.04
N PRO A 237 -17.70 -2.21 -11.52
CA PRO A 237 -17.63 -1.00 -12.35
C PRO A 237 -16.51 -1.03 -13.40
N SER A 238 -16.76 -0.43 -14.57
CA SER A 238 -15.86 -0.50 -15.72
C SER A 238 -14.53 0.20 -15.50
N GLU A 239 -14.44 1.09 -14.51
CA GLU A 239 -13.21 1.74 -14.06
C GLU A 239 -12.13 0.75 -13.62
N PHE A 240 -12.51 -0.41 -13.05
CA PHE A 240 -11.54 -1.47 -12.71
C PHE A 240 -10.95 -2.13 -13.96
N THR A 241 -11.77 -2.36 -14.99
CA THR A 241 -11.32 -2.82 -16.32
C THR A 241 -10.38 -1.78 -16.95
N SER A 242 -10.77 -0.51 -16.94
CA SER A 242 -9.97 0.62 -17.46
C SER A 242 -8.64 0.77 -16.74
N TYR A 243 -8.60 0.57 -15.42
CA TYR A 243 -7.37 0.58 -14.61
C TYR A 243 -6.38 -0.49 -15.08
N PHE A 244 -6.83 -1.73 -15.30
CA PHE A 244 -5.94 -2.79 -15.78
C PHE A 244 -5.48 -2.59 -17.21
N HIS A 245 -6.37 -2.15 -18.12
CA HIS A 245 -5.99 -1.85 -19.50
C HIS A 245 -4.96 -0.73 -19.57
N TYR A 246 -5.09 0.29 -18.72
CA TYR A 246 -4.06 1.31 -18.54
C TYR A 246 -2.73 0.72 -18.02
N CYS A 247 -2.76 -0.08 -16.95
CA CYS A 247 -1.53 -0.66 -16.39
C CYS A 247 -0.81 -1.57 -17.39
N ARG A 248 -1.56 -2.31 -18.22
CA ARG A 248 -1.01 -3.22 -19.24
C ARG A 248 -0.57 -2.52 -20.53
N SER A 249 -1.06 -1.31 -20.83
CA SER A 249 -0.60 -0.54 -22.00
C SER A 249 0.71 0.22 -21.76
N LEU A 250 1.10 0.43 -20.49
CA LEU A 250 2.37 1.06 -20.13
C LEU A 250 3.58 0.24 -20.63
N ARG A 251 4.49 0.91 -21.32
CA ARG A 251 5.83 0.37 -21.64
C ARG A 251 6.67 0.31 -20.37
N PHE A 252 7.75 -0.48 -20.42
CA PHE A 252 8.61 -0.72 -19.27
C PHE A 252 9.15 0.56 -18.61
N GLU A 253 9.50 1.58 -19.39
CA GLU A 253 10.08 2.84 -18.90
C GLU A 253 9.06 3.99 -18.75
N ASP A 254 7.78 3.77 -19.03
CA ASP A 254 6.78 4.84 -18.97
C ASP A 254 6.57 5.34 -17.53
N LYS A 255 6.33 6.65 -17.39
CA LYS A 255 5.83 7.25 -16.15
C LYS A 255 4.30 7.11 -16.15
N PRO A 256 3.69 6.40 -15.19
CA PRO A 256 2.24 6.34 -15.06
C PRO A 256 1.64 7.73 -14.79
N ASP A 257 0.45 7.96 -15.34
CA ASP A 257 -0.45 9.03 -14.93
C ASP A 257 -1.30 8.54 -13.74
N TYR A 258 -0.71 8.65 -12.56
CA TYR A 258 -1.40 8.36 -11.30
C TYR A 258 -2.63 9.26 -11.09
N SER A 259 -2.68 10.44 -11.71
CA SER A 259 -3.82 11.35 -11.59
C SER A 259 -5.03 10.85 -12.39
N TYR A 260 -4.81 10.29 -13.59
CA TYR A 260 -5.84 9.56 -14.33
C TYR A 260 -6.37 8.37 -13.52
N LEU A 261 -5.49 7.55 -12.95
CA LEU A 261 -5.88 6.36 -12.17
C LEU A 261 -6.69 6.72 -10.91
N LYS A 262 -6.31 7.79 -10.18
CA LYS A 262 -7.10 8.30 -9.05
C LYS A 262 -8.43 8.90 -9.51
N ARG A 263 -8.44 9.61 -10.65
CA ARG A 263 -9.65 10.21 -11.22
C ARG A 263 -10.70 9.17 -11.59
N LEU A 264 -10.32 8.04 -12.21
CA LEU A 264 -11.24 6.92 -12.49
C LEU A 264 -12.07 6.55 -11.25
N PHE A 265 -11.41 6.22 -10.14
CA PHE A 265 -12.08 5.80 -8.91
C PHE A 265 -12.80 6.92 -8.19
N ARG A 266 -12.30 8.17 -8.24
CA ARG A 266 -12.96 9.33 -7.63
C ARG A 266 -14.25 9.70 -8.36
N ASP A 267 -14.24 9.70 -9.69
CA ASP A 267 -15.40 10.09 -10.48
C ASP A 267 -16.50 9.01 -10.39
N LEU A 268 -16.11 7.73 -10.29
CA LEU A 268 -17.01 6.63 -9.88
C LEU A 268 -17.56 6.83 -8.47
N PHE A 269 -16.72 7.18 -7.48
CA PHE A 269 -17.15 7.40 -6.09
C PHE A 269 -18.22 8.50 -5.98
N ILE A 270 -18.06 9.58 -6.73
CA ILE A 270 -19.05 10.68 -6.82
C ILE A 270 -20.34 10.18 -7.48
N ARG A 271 -20.24 9.40 -8.57
CA ARG A 271 -21.39 8.85 -9.30
C ARG A 271 -22.24 7.88 -8.48
N GLU A 272 -21.59 7.08 -7.63
CA GLU A 272 -22.24 6.17 -6.68
C GLU A 272 -22.81 6.92 -5.43
N GLY A 273 -22.78 8.26 -5.41
CA GLY A 273 -23.30 9.07 -4.30
C GLY A 273 -22.53 8.89 -2.99
N CYS A 274 -21.31 8.35 -3.03
CA CYS A 274 -20.55 8.04 -1.82
C CYS A 274 -19.98 9.31 -1.17
N GLN A 275 -20.07 9.39 0.16
CA GLN A 275 -19.46 10.46 0.95
C GLN A 275 -18.04 10.06 1.39
N TYR A 276 -17.07 10.96 1.24
CA TYR A 276 -15.68 10.76 1.65
C TYR A 276 -15.51 11.11 3.14
N ASP A 277 -16.20 10.34 3.98
CA ASP A 277 -16.33 10.51 5.43
C ASP A 277 -15.30 9.71 6.25
N TYR A 278 -14.42 8.97 5.58
CA TYR A 278 -13.50 7.99 6.17
C TYR A 278 -14.18 6.84 6.96
N VAL A 279 -15.48 6.62 6.78
CA VAL A 279 -16.23 5.51 7.39
C VAL A 279 -16.10 4.27 6.51
N PHE A 280 -15.01 3.53 6.74
CA PHE A 280 -14.77 2.20 6.17
C PHE A 280 -15.64 1.11 6.82
N ASP A 281 -15.76 -0.06 6.18
CA ASP A 281 -16.63 -1.16 6.64
C ASP A 281 -16.34 -1.60 8.08
N TRP A 282 -15.04 -1.75 8.43
CA TRP A 282 -14.60 -2.09 9.79
C TRP A 282 -14.91 -1.00 10.83
N THR A 283 -15.17 0.23 10.38
CA THR A 283 -15.55 1.35 11.25
C THR A 283 -17.05 1.25 11.56
N ALA A 284 -17.89 1.02 10.55
CA ALA A 284 -19.32 0.79 10.72
C ALA A 284 -19.63 -0.46 11.57
N LEU A 285 -18.93 -1.57 11.33
CA LEU A 285 -19.07 -2.80 12.12
C LEU A 285 -18.73 -2.60 13.60
N LYS A 286 -17.72 -1.77 13.93
CA LYS A 286 -17.38 -1.44 15.33
C LYS A 286 -18.48 -0.64 16.02
N TYR A 287 -19.06 0.37 15.36
CA TYR A 287 -20.17 1.15 15.94
C TYR A 287 -21.38 0.26 16.25
N SER A 288 -21.73 -0.68 15.36
CA SER A 288 -22.83 -1.64 15.57
C SER A 288 -22.58 -2.55 16.78
N LEU A 289 -21.35 -3.06 16.95
CA LEU A 289 -20.97 -3.89 18.10
C LEU A 289 -21.04 -3.11 19.43
N ILE A 290 -20.60 -1.86 19.46
CA ILE A 290 -20.63 -1.00 20.66
C ILE A 290 -22.08 -0.66 21.05
N GLY A 291 -22.93 -0.32 20.07
CA GLY A 291 -24.35 -0.04 20.30
C GLY A 291 -25.16 -1.27 20.77
N SER A 292 -24.69 -2.47 20.43
CA SER A 292 -25.33 -3.73 20.87
C SER A 292 -25.04 -4.05 22.33
N ASN A 293 -23.79 -3.87 22.78
CA ASN A 293 -23.40 -4.16 24.17
C ASN A 293 -24.02 -3.19 25.20
N SER A 294 -24.42 -1.99 24.79
CA SER A 294 -25.04 -0.99 25.67
C SER A 294 -26.53 -1.23 25.96
N ARG A 295 -27.17 -2.24 25.34
CA ARG A 295 -28.59 -2.60 25.58
C ARG A 295 -28.80 -3.77 26.56
N ALA A 296 -27.74 -4.43 27.02
CA ALA A 296 -27.84 -5.54 27.97
C ALA A 296 -27.81 -5.04 29.43
N ARG A 297 -28.91 -4.49 29.93
CA ARG A 297 -29.16 -4.43 31.39
C ARG A 297 -29.73 -5.79 31.84
N PRO A 298 -29.20 -6.43 32.90
CA PRO A 298 -29.83 -7.61 33.46
C PRO A 298 -31.13 -7.21 34.17
N SER A 299 -32.22 -7.92 33.87
CA SER A 299 -33.47 -7.85 34.62
C SER A 299 -33.53 -9.03 35.59
N ASP A 300 -33.44 -8.76 36.89
CA ASP A 300 -33.49 -9.80 37.92
C ASP A 300 -34.85 -10.52 37.95
N LYS A 301 -34.85 -11.84 37.72
CA LYS A 301 -35.84 -12.79 38.28
C LYS A 301 -35.17 -14.11 38.65
N PRO A 302 -35.66 -14.81 39.71
CA PRO A 302 -34.86 -15.80 40.44
C PRO A 302 -34.89 -17.20 39.82
N ALA A 303 -33.86 -17.98 40.15
CA ALA A 303 -33.64 -19.33 39.64
C ALA A 303 -34.39 -20.42 40.44
N LEU A 304 -34.75 -21.52 39.76
CA LEU A 304 -35.15 -22.79 40.37
C LEU A 304 -34.56 -23.99 39.62
N ASN A 305 -33.33 -24.35 40.03
CA ASN A 305 -32.77 -25.70 40.21
C ASN A 305 -32.72 -26.76 39.06
N PRO A 306 -31.82 -27.78 39.19
CA PRO A 306 -31.10 -28.31 38.02
C PRO A 306 -31.30 -29.82 37.75
N ARG A 307 -30.76 -30.32 36.62
CA ARG A 307 -29.96 -31.57 36.52
C ARG A 307 -29.28 -31.72 35.13
N PRO A 308 -28.31 -32.65 34.93
CA PRO A 308 -27.18 -32.43 34.02
C PRO A 308 -27.18 -33.30 32.75
N SER A 309 -26.32 -32.95 31.79
CA SER A 309 -25.32 -33.83 31.15
C SER A 309 -24.76 -33.21 29.86
N GLY A 310 -23.57 -33.67 29.43
CA GLY A 310 -23.05 -33.42 28.08
C GLY A 310 -21.86 -32.46 27.99
N GLU A 311 -20.67 -32.91 28.40
CA GLU A 311 -19.43 -32.28 27.95
C GLU A 311 -19.33 -32.35 26.43
N ARG A 312 -19.45 -31.20 25.75
CA ARG A 312 -19.10 -31.08 24.33
C ARG A 312 -18.01 -30.03 24.16
N LEU A 313 -16.76 -30.50 24.19
CA LEU A 313 -15.56 -29.74 23.85
C LEU A 313 -15.67 -29.19 22.41
N GLN A 314 -16.26 -28.00 22.25
CA GLN A 314 -16.17 -27.24 21.01
C GLN A 314 -14.75 -26.66 20.92
N ARG A 315 -13.96 -27.15 19.97
CA ARG A 315 -12.75 -26.44 19.55
C ARG A 315 -13.19 -25.09 18.96
N PRO A 316 -12.67 -23.94 19.43
CA PRO A 316 -13.01 -22.65 18.85
C PRO A 316 -12.61 -22.63 17.37
N SER A 317 -13.48 -22.08 16.54
CA SER A 317 -13.16 -21.90 15.12
C SER A 317 -12.07 -20.84 14.98
N VAL A 318 -11.17 -21.00 13.99
CA VAL A 318 -10.05 -20.07 13.74
C VAL A 318 -10.52 -18.62 13.58
N GLY A 319 -11.77 -18.41 13.11
CA GLY A 319 -12.38 -17.09 12.99
C GLY A 319 -12.74 -16.42 14.32
N GLN A 320 -13.09 -17.17 15.38
CA GLN A 320 -13.37 -16.60 16.70
C GLN A 320 -12.09 -16.11 17.38
N GLU A 321 -11.03 -16.90 17.36
CA GLU A 321 -9.75 -16.50 17.97
C GLU A 321 -9.13 -15.28 17.27
N ILE A 322 -9.29 -15.18 15.94
CA ILE A 322 -8.93 -13.99 15.17
C ILE A 322 -9.79 -12.79 15.58
N ARG A 323 -11.10 -12.96 15.75
CA ARG A 323 -12.04 -11.90 16.16
C ARG A 323 -11.74 -11.37 17.57
N GLU A 324 -11.37 -12.23 18.50
CA GLU A 324 -10.96 -11.85 19.86
C GLU A 324 -9.58 -11.16 19.88
N ARG A 325 -8.60 -11.66 19.12
CA ARG A 325 -7.29 -10.99 18.96
C ARG A 325 -7.42 -9.61 18.32
N LEU A 326 -8.30 -9.48 17.31
CA LEU A 326 -8.65 -8.19 16.73
C LEU A 326 -9.41 -7.31 17.72
N SER A 327 -10.32 -7.85 18.55
CA SER A 327 -10.93 -7.08 19.64
C SER A 327 -9.86 -6.52 20.57
N GLY A 328 -8.93 -7.34 21.07
CA GLY A 328 -7.86 -6.88 21.96
C GLY A 328 -6.90 -5.85 21.32
N ALA A 329 -6.58 -5.99 20.03
CA ALA A 329 -5.82 -4.98 19.29
C ALA A 329 -6.63 -3.70 19.03
N VAL A 330 -7.95 -3.80 18.89
CA VAL A 330 -8.89 -2.69 18.73
C VAL A 330 -9.24 -2.01 20.06
N GLU A 331 -9.15 -2.72 21.19
CA GLU A 331 -9.24 -2.19 22.54
C GLU A 331 -7.97 -1.43 22.92
N ALA A 332 -6.78 -1.89 22.48
CA ALA A 332 -5.56 -1.10 22.54
C ALA A 332 -5.69 0.21 21.72
N PHE A 333 -6.37 0.16 20.57
CA PHE A 333 -6.75 1.33 19.77
C PHE A 333 -7.79 2.23 20.48
N GLN A 334 -8.59 1.72 21.42
CA GLN A 334 -9.47 2.54 22.26
C GLN A 334 -8.74 3.23 23.42
N ARG A 335 -7.83 2.55 24.13
CA ARG A 335 -7.09 3.14 25.28
C ARG A 335 -6.35 4.43 24.93
N LYS A 336 -5.89 4.57 23.68
CA LYS A 336 -5.20 5.78 23.17
C LYS A 336 -6.13 6.87 22.59
N ASN A 337 -7.43 6.60 22.48
CA ASN A 337 -8.45 7.55 21.99
C ASN A 337 -9.37 8.08 23.10
N GLY A 338 -9.30 7.55 24.33
CA GLY A 338 -10.26 7.84 25.41
C GLY A 338 -9.99 9.11 26.24
N SER A 339 -8.81 9.73 26.16
CA SER A 339 -8.42 10.88 26.99
C SER A 339 -8.54 12.20 26.21
N GLY A 340 -9.77 12.75 26.11
CA GLY A 340 -10.00 13.95 25.31
C GLY A 340 -11.35 14.66 25.38
N HIS A 341 -12.22 14.38 26.37
CA HIS A 341 -13.41 15.21 26.63
C HIS A 341 -13.69 15.33 28.14
N GLY A 342 -13.00 16.28 28.77
CA GLY A 342 -13.45 16.86 30.03
C GLY A 342 -14.48 17.95 29.73
N LEU A 343 -15.74 17.73 30.10
CA LEU A 343 -16.76 18.77 30.10
C LEU A 343 -16.49 19.72 31.26
N HIS A 344 -16.35 21.01 30.99
CA HIS A 344 -16.50 22.05 32.00
C HIS A 344 -17.58 23.01 31.55
N ASN A 345 -18.66 23.06 32.33
CA ASN A 345 -19.71 24.04 32.21
C ASN A 345 -20.24 24.32 33.61
N ASP A 346 -19.97 25.50 34.17
CA ASP A 346 -21.00 26.22 34.93
C ASP A 346 -20.71 27.73 35.05
N HIS A 347 -21.79 28.44 35.37
CA HIS A 347 -22.07 29.88 35.49
C HIS A 347 -21.45 30.52 36.77
N SER A 348 -21.42 31.85 37.05
CA SER A 348 -21.68 33.12 36.34
C SER A 348 -21.33 34.35 37.24
N ARG A 349 -21.47 35.59 36.70
CA ARG A 349 -21.46 36.93 37.39
C ARG A 349 -20.05 37.42 37.81
N HIS A 350 -19.68 38.71 37.75
CA HIS A 350 -20.43 39.98 37.78
C HIS A 350 -19.74 41.12 36.98
N ARG A 351 -20.52 42.18 36.63
CA ARG A 351 -20.24 43.65 36.61
C ARG A 351 -18.79 44.17 36.72
N SER A 352 -18.38 45.33 36.17
CA SER A 352 -18.96 46.38 35.28
C SER A 352 -17.86 47.43 35.05
N SER A 353 -17.97 48.29 34.01
CA SER A 353 -17.37 49.65 33.90
C SER A 353 -15.82 49.77 33.98
N ASP A 354 -15.15 50.77 33.41
CA ASP A 354 -15.47 51.71 32.33
C ASP A 354 -14.15 52.29 31.78
N ASP A 355 -14.28 53.08 30.72
CA ASP A 355 -13.35 54.11 30.26
C ASP A 355 -12.02 53.77 29.56
N GLN A 356 -11.62 54.77 28.76
CA GLN A 356 -10.79 54.65 27.58
C GLN A 356 -9.63 55.70 27.67
N PRO A 357 -9.11 56.37 26.62
CA PRO A 357 -7.66 56.51 26.49
C PRO A 357 -7.14 57.95 26.60
N ASP A 358 -5.81 58.09 26.62
CA ASP A 358 -5.08 59.24 26.08
C ASP A 358 -3.60 58.83 25.92
N SER A 359 -2.73 59.50 25.18
CA SER A 359 -2.73 60.13 23.85
C SER A 359 -1.32 60.75 23.67
N ASP A 360 -1.04 61.20 22.45
CA ASP A 360 0.17 61.93 21.98
C ASP A 360 1.41 61.10 21.57
N ARG A 361 1.90 61.19 20.32
CA ARG A 361 2.40 62.35 19.53
C ARG A 361 3.73 62.89 20.07
N ALA A 362 4.73 63.22 19.25
CA ALA A 362 4.93 63.05 17.80
C ALA A 362 6.39 63.35 17.41
N ARG A 363 6.84 62.89 16.22
CA ARG A 363 7.85 63.52 15.31
C ARG A 363 9.30 63.72 15.88
N SER A 364 10.38 63.79 15.10
CA SER A 364 10.64 63.56 13.66
C SER A 364 12.14 63.61 13.33
N SER A 365 12.57 62.88 12.29
CA SER A 365 13.76 63.19 11.45
C SER A 365 15.16 63.01 12.11
N SER A 366 16.30 62.85 11.42
CA SER A 366 16.59 62.86 9.97
C SER A 366 17.90 62.13 9.57
N ARG A 367 17.95 61.60 8.33
CA ARG A 367 19.08 61.61 7.35
C ARG A 367 20.53 61.22 7.75
N ASN A 368 21.04 60.15 7.11
CA ASN A 368 21.95 60.17 5.93
C ASN A 368 22.21 58.69 5.49
N GLY A 369 22.53 58.31 4.24
CA GLY A 369 22.94 59.02 3.02
C GLY A 369 24.22 58.35 2.47
N SER A 370 24.45 58.09 1.18
CA SER A 370 23.72 58.39 -0.07
C SER A 370 24.02 57.26 -1.11
N ALA A 371 23.54 57.32 -2.36
CA ALA A 371 23.53 56.16 -3.28
C ALA A 371 24.04 56.38 -4.73
N SER A 372 24.40 55.30 -5.45
CA SER A 372 24.67 55.28 -6.91
C SER A 372 24.25 53.94 -7.55
N LYS A 373 23.27 53.86 -8.48
CA LYS A 373 23.16 54.33 -9.90
C LYS A 373 23.76 53.30 -10.89
N ARG A 374 22.99 52.56 -11.70
CA ARG A 374 22.24 52.89 -12.97
C ARG A 374 23.18 53.12 -14.18
N PRO A 375 22.84 52.70 -15.43
CA PRO A 375 21.58 53.07 -16.11
C PRO A 375 20.88 52.00 -16.98
N VAL A 376 19.85 52.44 -17.72
CA VAL A 376 19.02 51.73 -18.70
C VAL A 376 18.97 52.60 -19.97
N THR A 377 18.93 52.01 -21.16
CA THR A 377 18.50 52.70 -22.40
C THR A 377 17.64 51.78 -23.28
N SER A 378 16.65 52.38 -23.94
CA SER A 378 15.66 51.76 -24.82
C SER A 378 15.86 52.15 -26.29
N SER A 379 15.32 51.36 -27.23
CA SER A 379 15.06 51.80 -28.61
C SER A 379 13.77 51.16 -29.16
N SER A 380 13.13 51.78 -30.16
CA SER A 380 11.71 51.54 -30.46
C SER A 380 11.30 51.79 -31.93
N ARG A 381 10.60 50.81 -32.54
CA ARG A 381 9.62 50.93 -33.67
C ARG A 381 10.15 51.46 -35.04
N PRO A 382 9.36 51.48 -36.16
CA PRO A 382 7.94 51.05 -36.38
C PRO A 382 7.65 50.12 -37.62
N SER A 383 6.38 49.69 -37.74
CA SER A 383 5.43 49.45 -38.88
C SER A 383 5.91 49.21 -40.36
N ALA A 384 5.14 48.68 -41.34
CA ALA A 384 3.67 48.47 -41.52
C ALA A 384 3.35 47.35 -42.57
N SER A 385 2.21 46.64 -42.47
CA SER A 385 0.99 46.67 -43.36
C SER A 385 0.99 45.86 -44.69
N GLY A 386 -0.10 45.11 -44.96
CA GLY A 386 -0.50 44.74 -46.34
C GLY A 386 -1.14 43.35 -46.56
N GLU A 387 -2.46 43.23 -46.36
CA GLU A 387 -3.33 42.28 -47.10
C GLU A 387 -3.71 42.90 -48.49
N PRO A 388 -4.30 42.20 -49.50
CA PRO A 388 -5.36 41.19 -49.34
C PRO A 388 -5.45 40.02 -50.37
N SER A 389 -6.42 39.13 -50.08
CA SER A 389 -7.24 38.24 -50.94
C SER A 389 -6.93 38.04 -52.44
N GLU A 390 -7.06 36.78 -52.89
CA GLU A 390 -8.07 36.44 -53.92
C GLU A 390 -8.59 35.00 -53.80
N SER A 391 -9.73 34.72 -54.41
CA SER A 391 -10.48 33.45 -54.32
C SER A 391 -10.65 32.79 -55.69
N ARG A 392 -10.71 31.45 -55.79
CA ARG A 392 -11.60 30.76 -56.75
C ARG A 392 -11.72 29.23 -56.59
N SER A 393 -12.98 28.79 -56.52
CA SER A 393 -13.61 27.67 -57.24
C SER A 393 -13.07 26.23 -57.18
N SER A 394 -13.78 25.42 -56.39
CA SER A 394 -14.36 24.10 -56.75
C SER A 394 -14.12 23.49 -58.16
N ARG A 395 -13.83 22.18 -58.21
CA ARG A 395 -14.80 21.13 -58.64
C ARG A 395 -14.31 19.67 -58.49
N LEU A 396 -15.29 18.77 -58.46
CA LEU A 396 -15.22 17.30 -58.35
C LEU A 396 -14.65 16.62 -59.61
N VAL A 397 -13.97 15.48 -59.46
CA VAL A 397 -14.15 14.23 -60.28
C VAL A 397 -13.77 13.00 -59.43
N SER A 398 -14.44 11.87 -59.65
CA SER A 398 -14.18 10.56 -59.03
C SER A 398 -13.48 9.57 -59.98
N SER A 399 -12.62 8.68 -59.48
CA SER A 399 -12.46 7.34 -60.11
C SER A 399 -11.96 6.24 -59.16
N SER A 400 -12.72 5.15 -59.17
CA SER A 400 -12.51 3.78 -58.69
C SER A 400 -11.09 3.19 -58.69
N GLY A 401 -10.83 2.23 -57.78
CA GLY A 401 -9.66 1.35 -57.86
C GLY A 401 -9.38 0.48 -56.62
N ARG A 402 -10.15 -0.57 -56.36
CA ARG A 402 -9.74 -1.67 -55.45
C ARG A 402 -8.92 -2.69 -56.25
N LEU A 403 -7.94 -3.35 -55.60
CA LEU A 403 -7.90 -4.82 -55.47
C LEU A 403 -6.76 -5.27 -54.51
N SER A 404 -6.89 -6.48 -53.98
CA SER A 404 -5.90 -7.12 -53.10
C SER A 404 -5.65 -8.55 -53.56
N THR A 405 -4.43 -9.07 -53.41
CA THR A 405 -4.18 -10.51 -53.61
C THR A 405 -3.21 -11.07 -52.59
N THR A 406 -3.68 -12.09 -51.86
CA THR A 406 -2.91 -13.02 -51.03
C THR A 406 -2.25 -14.09 -51.90
N GLN A 407 -1.06 -14.59 -51.54
CA GLN A 407 -0.67 -15.97 -51.87
C GLN A 407 0.05 -16.68 -50.72
N ARG A 408 -0.12 -18.01 -50.69
CA ARG A 408 0.24 -18.95 -49.63
C ARG A 408 0.91 -20.15 -50.32
N ILE A 409 2.14 -20.49 -49.96
CA ILE A 409 2.82 -21.71 -50.43
C ILE A 409 3.59 -22.38 -49.28
N GLN A 410 3.43 -23.70 -49.18
CA GLN A 410 4.18 -24.69 -48.38
C GLN A 410 3.81 -26.08 -48.96
N PRO A 411 4.53 -27.18 -48.64
CA PRO A 411 5.84 -27.32 -48.00
C PRO A 411 6.80 -28.28 -48.76
N GLY A 412 8.04 -28.51 -48.26
CA GLY A 412 8.94 -29.53 -48.82
C GLY A 412 10.28 -29.79 -48.09
N PHE A 413 10.32 -30.88 -47.31
CA PHE A 413 11.45 -31.77 -46.97
C PHE A 413 12.78 -31.31 -46.30
N GLU A 414 13.05 -31.99 -45.16
CA GLU A 414 14.30 -32.52 -44.59
C GLU A 414 15.57 -31.68 -44.31
N SER A 415 16.06 -31.80 -43.06
CA SER A 415 17.50 -31.86 -42.73
C SER A 415 17.77 -32.57 -41.40
N LYS A 416 18.77 -33.46 -41.43
CA LYS A 416 19.23 -34.39 -40.39
C LYS A 416 19.88 -33.73 -39.17
N SER A 417 19.79 -34.38 -38.01
CA SER A 417 20.76 -34.26 -36.90
C SER A 417 21.99 -35.16 -37.15
N PRO A 418 23.14 -34.95 -36.47
CA PRO A 418 23.49 -35.82 -35.32
C PRO A 418 24.46 -35.26 -34.24
N PHE A 419 24.72 -36.09 -33.20
CA PHE A 419 25.77 -36.03 -32.12
C PHE A 419 25.53 -35.06 -30.94
N THR A 420 25.25 -35.51 -29.68
CA THR A 420 26.12 -36.13 -28.62
C THR A 420 27.29 -35.23 -28.17
N ARG A 421 27.72 -35.10 -26.91
CA ARG A 421 27.63 -35.86 -25.62
C ARG A 421 27.81 -34.78 -24.49
N ALA A 422 27.58 -34.92 -23.18
CA ALA A 422 27.84 -36.01 -22.23
C ALA A 422 27.08 -35.77 -20.89
N ALA A 423 27.14 -36.74 -19.97
CA ALA A 423 26.44 -36.72 -18.67
C ALA A 423 27.32 -36.21 -17.51
N GLY A 424 26.68 -35.70 -16.43
CA GLY A 424 27.35 -35.18 -15.22
C GLY A 424 26.43 -35.06 -13.99
N THR A 425 26.21 -36.20 -13.32
CA THR A 425 25.86 -36.40 -11.89
C THR A 425 25.21 -35.29 -11.02
N ARG A 426 23.97 -35.57 -10.58
CA ARG A 426 23.31 -35.35 -9.26
C ARG A 426 24.02 -34.47 -8.20
N GLY A 427 23.30 -33.52 -7.57
CA GLY A 427 23.87 -32.69 -6.48
C GLY A 427 23.00 -31.87 -5.50
N GLY A 428 21.67 -32.04 -5.40
CA GLY A 428 20.89 -31.69 -4.17
C GLY A 428 20.46 -30.24 -3.82
N ARG A 429 19.22 -30.16 -3.28
CA ARG A 429 18.62 -29.12 -2.40
C ARG A 429 18.42 -27.72 -3.00
N ASP A 430 17.21 -27.28 -3.36
CA ASP A 430 15.93 -27.11 -2.63
C ASP A 430 15.89 -26.07 -1.49
N ASP A 431 14.74 -25.37 -1.48
CA ASP A 431 14.19 -24.43 -0.49
C ASP A 431 14.91 -23.09 -0.21
N ALA A 432 14.62 -22.12 -1.07
CA ALA A 432 14.45 -20.72 -0.67
C ALA A 432 12.94 -20.37 -0.57
N LEU A 433 12.60 -19.43 0.32
CA LEU A 433 11.27 -18.85 0.53
C LEU A 433 10.19 -19.81 1.08
N ARG A 434 10.11 -19.92 2.42
CA ARG A 434 8.94 -19.51 3.24
C ARG A 434 9.07 -20.00 4.69
N SER A 435 9.17 -19.05 5.64
CA SER A 435 8.48 -19.11 6.94
C SER A 435 8.57 -17.77 7.66
N PHE A 436 7.44 -17.06 7.76
CA PHE A 436 7.16 -16.29 8.98
C PHE A 436 6.65 -17.32 10.00
N GLU A 437 7.58 -17.99 10.67
CA GLU A 437 7.26 -18.73 11.89
C GLU A 437 7.69 -17.89 13.07
N LEU A 438 6.72 -17.53 13.92
CA LEU A 438 7.03 -16.97 15.21
C LEU A 438 7.76 -18.03 16.04
N LEU A 439 8.80 -17.61 16.77
CA LEU A 439 9.46 -18.42 17.78
C LEU A 439 8.43 -18.89 18.83
N SER A 440 8.00 -20.14 18.69
CA SER A 440 7.42 -20.91 19.79
C SER A 440 8.55 -21.36 20.70
N ILE A 441 8.87 -20.55 21.72
CA ILE A 441 9.79 -20.98 22.78
C ILE A 441 9.10 -22.09 23.57
N GLY A 442 9.71 -23.27 23.59
CA GLY A 442 9.14 -24.46 24.20
C GLY A 442 8.92 -24.30 25.70
N THR A 443 7.80 -24.82 26.20
CA THR A 443 7.54 -24.96 27.64
C THR A 443 8.44 -26.06 28.20
N GLY A 444 9.57 -25.67 28.81
CA GLY A 444 10.33 -26.57 29.66
C GLY A 444 9.49 -27.01 30.85
N LYS A 445 9.08 -28.28 30.88
CA LYS A 445 8.50 -28.88 32.09
C LYS A 445 9.62 -29.14 33.09
N ARG A 446 9.48 -28.60 34.30
CA ARG A 446 10.23 -29.05 35.47
C ARG A 446 9.87 -30.51 35.77
N LYS A 447 10.88 -31.36 35.87
CA LYS A 447 11.14 -32.18 37.06
C LYS A 447 12.64 -32.12 37.31
#